data_AF-A0A0U5D1N8-F1
#
_entry.id   AF-A0A0U5D1N8-F1
#
_cell.length_a   1.000
_cell.length_b   1.000
_cell.length_c   1.000
_cell.angle_alpha   90.00
_cell.angle_beta   90.00
_cell.angle_gamma   90.00
#
_symmetry.space_group_name_H-M   'P 1'
#
loop_
_entity.id
_entity.type
_entity.pdbx_description
1 polymer ?
#
loop_
_entity_poly.entity_id
_entity_poly.type
_entity_poly.pdbx_seq_one_letter_code
_entity_poly.pdbx_strand_id
1 'polypeptide(L)'
;MDYRTIPELEDYFDGGIETPRSEKLKVLVNYLREVSELIENSRLSTTDPEYIGYLNRYCSQSKHVSRIHRNDLLELLIPESATSSPMDLGDSPMGPFRREVIFGAFYMLIRVSLDGTADFFTLRQDLTEFEREFSDRPIYQYLRSEVYLRGFKTDHYRTAISSIDSIIDDSCTNPRFYSNFAQGVADFYYSGPTESLNINTLPEERSEVLSVAKEYSQKAVTLSPDDSEFHAIRSEILELMDDFETAEKEINRALELHPEEEDSDAGDAYNYYKQLNSLRETRRNAERADRALEEAKSELEDFKSSTEELENELKERMERFRNQTLRSIGFFAGLIAVVVTSAQAILSTLSVADASRVSLVLTGGLVVAFSGLGVVLSEESNDWVRLLVVAILGVLLIGVGLLTPQLVDGTVSILG
;
A
#
# COMPACT_ATOMS: atom_id res chain seq x y z
N MET A 1 -36.45 37.38 -43.60
CA MET A 1 -35.59 36.18 -43.77
C MET A 1 -36.50 35.00 -43.60
N ASP A 2 -36.63 34.17 -44.63
CA ASP A 2 -37.51 33.01 -44.60
C ASP A 2 -37.04 32.04 -43.51
N TYR A 3 -37.96 31.72 -42.61
CA TYR A 3 -37.78 30.85 -41.47
C TYR A 3 -37.66 29.41 -41.95
N ARG A 4 -36.73 28.63 -41.40
CA ARG A 4 -36.76 27.18 -41.63
C ARG A 4 -37.88 26.56 -40.80
N THR A 5 -38.73 25.80 -41.45
CA THR A 5 -39.82 25.05 -40.81
C THR A 5 -39.27 23.75 -40.20
N ILE A 6 -39.95 23.22 -39.17
CA ILE A 6 -39.56 22.00 -38.45
C ILE A 6 -39.21 20.82 -39.39
N PRO A 7 -39.95 20.57 -40.49
CA PRO A 7 -39.58 19.54 -41.47
C PRO A 7 -38.24 19.75 -42.18
N GLU A 8 -37.77 21.00 -42.32
CA GLU A 8 -36.48 21.33 -42.95
C GLU A 8 -35.29 21.11 -41.99
N LEU A 9 -35.56 21.04 -40.69
CA LEU A 9 -34.61 20.60 -39.67
C LEU A 9 -34.63 19.07 -39.51
N GLU A 10 -35.79 18.44 -39.63
CA GLU A 10 -35.94 16.98 -39.70
C GLU A 10 -35.09 16.38 -40.84
N ASP A 11 -35.18 16.93 -42.06
CA ASP A 11 -34.38 16.50 -43.23
C ASP A 11 -32.85 16.71 -43.03
N TYR A 12 -32.46 17.68 -42.18
CA TYR A 12 -31.06 17.95 -41.84
C TYR A 12 -30.49 16.94 -40.83
N PHE A 13 -31.31 16.49 -39.88
CA PHE A 13 -30.90 15.51 -38.86
C PHE A 13 -31.05 14.05 -39.35
N ASP A 14 -32.08 13.76 -40.16
CA ASP A 14 -32.30 12.47 -40.85
C ASP A 14 -31.42 12.28 -42.09
N GLY A 15 -30.83 13.37 -42.61
CA GLY A 15 -29.80 13.37 -43.64
C GLY A 15 -28.53 12.68 -43.15
N GLY A 16 -28.56 11.35 -43.10
CA GLY A 16 -27.47 10.49 -42.67
C GLY A 16 -26.27 10.56 -43.62
N ILE A 17 -25.43 11.59 -43.51
CA ILE A 17 -24.14 11.67 -44.21
C ILE A 17 -23.13 12.42 -43.33
N GLU A 18 -22.07 11.71 -42.94
CA GLU A 18 -20.67 12.15 -42.66
C GLU A 18 -20.39 13.48 -41.94
N THR A 19 -21.35 14.06 -41.22
CA THR A 19 -21.11 15.28 -40.42
C THR A 19 -20.54 14.89 -39.05
N PRO A 20 -19.38 15.44 -38.63
CA PRO A 20 -18.84 15.19 -37.31
C PRO A 20 -19.89 15.49 -36.24
N ARG A 21 -20.00 14.59 -35.25
CA ARG A 21 -21.01 14.65 -34.18
C ARG A 21 -21.02 16.01 -33.45
N SER A 22 -19.86 16.64 -33.31
CA SER A 22 -19.66 17.98 -32.74
C SER A 22 -20.34 19.10 -33.55
N GLU A 23 -20.42 18.97 -34.87
CA GLU A 23 -21.04 19.98 -35.73
C GLU A 23 -22.57 19.90 -35.68
N LYS A 24 -23.12 18.69 -35.61
CA LYS A 24 -24.57 18.48 -35.36
C LYS A 24 -25.00 19.06 -34.01
N LEU A 25 -24.13 18.94 -33.01
CA LEU A 25 -24.36 19.47 -31.67
C LEU A 25 -24.22 20.99 -31.58
N LYS A 26 -23.27 21.61 -32.29
CA LYS A 26 -23.22 23.08 -32.42
C LYS A 26 -24.46 23.64 -33.10
N VAL A 27 -24.95 22.98 -34.14
CA VAL A 27 -26.21 23.33 -34.79
C VAL A 27 -27.38 23.18 -33.81
N LEU A 28 -27.40 22.13 -32.99
CA LEU A 28 -28.41 21.93 -31.95
C LEU A 28 -28.36 23.01 -30.86
N VAL A 29 -27.18 23.39 -30.38
CA VAL A 29 -27.02 24.49 -29.39
C VAL A 29 -27.50 25.81 -29.99
N ASN A 30 -27.15 26.10 -31.24
CA ASN A 30 -27.64 27.29 -31.92
C ASN A 30 -29.17 27.25 -32.11
N TYR A 31 -29.74 26.09 -32.42
CA TYR A 31 -31.18 25.92 -32.53
C TYR A 31 -31.90 26.09 -31.18
N LEU A 32 -31.39 25.51 -30.09
CA LEU A 32 -31.97 25.70 -28.75
C LEU A 32 -31.82 27.15 -28.27
N ARG A 33 -30.76 27.84 -28.69
CA ARG A 33 -30.61 29.29 -28.50
C ARG A 33 -31.68 30.08 -29.27
N GLU A 34 -31.96 29.71 -30.52
CA GLU A 34 -33.05 30.29 -31.32
C GLU A 34 -34.43 30.02 -30.70
N VAL A 35 -34.70 28.79 -30.22
CA VAL A 35 -35.94 28.44 -29.52
C VAL A 35 -36.09 29.24 -28.23
N SER A 36 -35.00 29.39 -27.46
CA SER A 36 -34.99 30.25 -26.28
C SER A 36 -35.31 31.70 -26.63
N GLU A 37 -34.74 32.24 -27.71
CA GLU A 37 -35.06 33.59 -28.19
C GLU A 37 -36.52 33.73 -28.64
N LEU A 38 -37.11 32.67 -29.19
CA LEU A 38 -38.54 32.66 -29.56
C LEU A 38 -39.46 32.67 -28.32
N ILE A 39 -39.09 31.95 -27.26
CA ILE A 39 -39.80 31.99 -25.97
C ILE A 39 -39.68 33.38 -25.33
N GLU A 40 -38.48 33.97 -25.33
CA GLU A 40 -38.22 35.33 -24.82
C GLU A 40 -39.08 36.38 -25.53
N ASN A 41 -39.28 36.22 -26.84
CA ASN A 41 -40.11 37.11 -27.64
C ASN A 41 -41.63 36.82 -27.49
N SER A 42 -42.04 35.98 -26.54
CA SER A 42 -43.44 35.54 -26.34
C SER A 42 -44.08 34.91 -27.57
N ARG A 43 -43.26 34.35 -28.48
CA ARG A 43 -43.70 33.69 -29.71
C ARG A 43 -43.90 32.18 -29.54
N LEU A 44 -43.46 31.62 -28.41
CA LEU A 44 -43.59 30.22 -28.02
C LEU A 44 -43.79 30.16 -26.49
N SER A 45 -44.75 29.39 -25.99
CA SER A 45 -45.02 29.27 -24.54
C SER A 45 -44.39 28.00 -23.95
N THR A 46 -43.88 28.08 -22.72
CA THR A 46 -43.30 26.93 -21.99
C THR A 46 -44.36 25.92 -21.54
N THR A 47 -45.63 26.33 -21.50
CA THR A 47 -46.78 25.45 -21.22
C THR A 47 -47.44 24.94 -22.50
N ASP A 48 -46.91 25.29 -23.67
CA ASP A 48 -47.48 24.89 -24.94
C ASP A 48 -47.37 23.36 -25.11
N PRO A 49 -48.48 22.65 -25.35
CA PRO A 49 -48.45 21.21 -25.64
C PRO A 49 -47.51 20.84 -26.79
N GLU A 50 -47.25 21.77 -27.71
CA GLU A 50 -46.32 21.56 -28.82
C GLU A 50 -44.85 21.53 -28.33
N TYR A 51 -44.49 22.41 -27.39
CA TYR A 51 -43.18 22.45 -26.74
C TYR A 51 -42.96 21.26 -25.79
N ILE A 52 -43.97 20.89 -24.99
CA ILE A 52 -43.92 19.73 -24.10
C ILE A 52 -43.92 18.42 -24.92
N GLY A 53 -44.70 18.36 -26.00
CA GLY A 53 -44.72 17.25 -26.94
C GLY A 53 -43.42 17.09 -27.73
N TYR A 54 -42.67 18.18 -27.91
CA TYR A 54 -41.32 18.19 -28.49
C TYR A 54 -40.29 17.60 -27.52
N LEU A 55 -40.22 18.08 -26.27
CA LEU A 55 -39.30 17.56 -25.25
C LEU A 55 -39.53 16.06 -25.00
N ASN A 56 -40.79 15.63 -24.93
CA ASN A 56 -41.13 14.21 -24.73
C ASN A 56 -40.74 13.33 -25.93
N ARG A 57 -40.97 13.78 -27.16
CA ARG A 57 -40.58 13.03 -28.37
C ARG A 57 -39.06 12.93 -28.49
N TYR A 58 -38.36 14.03 -28.22
CA TYR A 58 -36.90 14.08 -28.18
C TYR A 58 -36.30 13.10 -27.16
N CYS A 59 -36.82 13.07 -25.93
CA CYS A 59 -36.39 12.10 -24.91
C CYS A 59 -36.66 10.64 -25.34
N SER A 60 -37.75 10.39 -26.07
CA SER A 60 -38.13 9.04 -26.49
C SER A 60 -37.37 8.49 -27.72
N GLN A 61 -36.85 9.36 -28.58
CA GLN A 61 -36.24 8.98 -29.87
C GLN A 61 -34.71 9.00 -29.86
N SER A 62 -34.11 9.66 -28.88
CA SER A 62 -32.67 9.56 -28.66
C SER A 62 -32.32 8.23 -27.99
N LYS A 63 -31.94 7.24 -28.79
CA LYS A 63 -31.44 5.92 -28.34
C LYS A 63 -30.25 6.01 -27.36
N HIS A 64 -29.60 7.16 -27.24
CA HIS A 64 -28.46 7.39 -26.35
C HIS A 64 -28.81 8.22 -25.10
N VAL A 65 -30.03 8.74 -24.99
CA VAL A 65 -30.51 9.48 -23.82
C VAL A 65 -31.02 8.54 -22.71
N SER A 66 -31.08 7.23 -22.95
CA SER A 66 -31.39 6.23 -21.90
C SER A 66 -30.42 6.28 -20.72
N ARG A 67 -29.17 6.72 -20.93
CA ARG A 67 -28.17 6.95 -19.87
C ARG A 67 -28.23 8.32 -19.20
N ILE A 68 -29.13 9.20 -19.65
CA ILE A 68 -29.42 10.44 -18.94
C ILE A 68 -30.54 10.13 -17.97
N HIS A 69 -30.25 10.15 -16.67
CA HIS A 69 -31.31 9.94 -15.69
C HIS A 69 -32.37 11.01 -15.88
N ARG A 70 -33.59 10.55 -16.17
CA ARG A 70 -34.77 11.38 -16.37
C ARG A 70 -34.96 12.40 -15.24
N ASN A 71 -34.60 12.05 -14.02
CA ASN A 71 -34.71 12.92 -12.85
C ASN A 71 -33.73 14.10 -12.90
N ASP A 72 -32.47 13.89 -13.32
CA ASP A 72 -31.48 14.96 -13.49
C ASP A 72 -31.96 15.97 -14.54
N LEU A 73 -32.49 15.47 -15.66
CA LEU A 73 -33.02 16.32 -16.74
C LEU A 73 -34.27 17.12 -16.27
N LEU A 74 -35.10 16.53 -15.41
CA LEU A 74 -36.30 17.19 -14.88
C LEU A 74 -35.95 18.23 -13.80
N GLU A 75 -34.95 17.98 -12.96
CA GLU A 75 -34.42 18.98 -12.00
C GLU A 75 -33.73 20.16 -12.71
N LEU A 76 -33.07 19.90 -13.85
CA LEU A 76 -32.42 20.92 -14.68
C LEU A 76 -33.40 21.82 -15.46
N LEU A 77 -34.54 21.27 -15.90
CA LEU A 77 -35.48 21.97 -16.79
C LEU A 77 -36.64 22.64 -16.05
N ILE A 78 -36.85 22.32 -14.78
CA ILE A 78 -37.91 22.92 -13.95
C ILE A 78 -37.24 23.84 -12.92
N PRO A 79 -37.26 25.17 -13.11
CA PRO A 79 -36.72 26.06 -12.09
C PRO A 79 -37.48 25.88 -10.78
N GLU A 80 -36.79 25.83 -9.63
CA GLU A 80 -37.40 25.64 -8.29
C GLU A 80 -38.58 26.59 -8.01
N SER A 81 -38.58 27.77 -8.65
CA SER A 81 -39.64 28.78 -8.57
C SER A 81 -40.94 28.44 -9.31
N ALA A 82 -40.97 27.41 -10.16
CA ALA A 82 -42.15 27.03 -10.96
C ALA A 82 -43.21 26.24 -10.17
N THR A 83 -42.94 25.87 -8.92
CA THR A 83 -43.85 25.04 -8.11
C THR A 83 -44.90 25.83 -7.33
N SER A 84 -44.91 27.17 -7.37
CA SER A 84 -45.97 27.96 -6.73
C SER A 84 -46.36 29.22 -7.52
N SER A 85 -47.55 29.15 -8.14
CA SER A 85 -48.27 30.20 -8.87
C SER A 85 -47.72 30.65 -10.25
N PRO A 86 -48.62 31.04 -11.18
CA PRO A 86 -48.23 31.63 -12.45
C PRO A 86 -47.52 32.96 -12.17
N MET A 87 -46.21 32.94 -12.41
CA MET A 87 -45.24 34.02 -12.29
C MET A 87 -45.82 35.43 -12.58
N ASP A 88 -45.90 36.27 -11.54
CA ASP A 88 -45.90 37.73 -11.67
C ASP A 88 -44.44 38.16 -11.89
N LEU A 89 -43.98 38.09 -13.13
CA LEU A 89 -42.65 38.49 -13.58
C LEU A 89 -42.56 40.02 -13.65
N GLY A 90 -42.42 40.66 -12.48
CA GLY A 90 -42.09 42.07 -12.37
C GLY A 90 -40.64 42.37 -12.77
N ASP A 91 -40.47 43.32 -13.69
CA ASP A 91 -39.33 44.23 -13.94
C ASP A 91 -37.86 43.72 -13.89
N SER A 92 -37.61 42.42 -14.03
CA SER A 92 -36.32 41.89 -14.50
C SER A 92 -36.56 41.03 -15.73
N PRO A 93 -36.02 41.37 -16.91
CA PRO A 93 -36.37 40.66 -18.14
C PRO A 93 -35.65 39.31 -18.16
N MET A 94 -36.33 38.27 -17.66
CA MET A 94 -36.31 36.89 -18.19
C MET A 94 -34.95 36.15 -18.39
N GLY A 95 -33.84 36.60 -17.83
CA GLY A 95 -32.53 35.92 -17.92
C GLY A 95 -32.41 34.46 -17.39
N PRO A 96 -33.12 34.03 -16.32
CA PRO A 96 -32.91 32.69 -15.75
C PRO A 96 -33.40 31.56 -16.66
N PHE A 97 -34.56 31.69 -17.32
CA PHE A 97 -35.14 30.61 -18.13
C PHE A 97 -34.28 30.28 -19.36
N ARG A 98 -33.76 31.29 -20.07
CA ARG A 98 -32.81 31.09 -21.17
C ARG A 98 -31.54 30.39 -20.71
N ARG A 99 -31.02 30.79 -19.55
CA ARG A 99 -29.81 30.19 -18.96
C ARG A 99 -30.01 28.71 -18.63
N GLU A 100 -31.19 28.31 -18.12
CA GLU A 100 -31.51 26.89 -17.84
C GLU A 100 -31.62 26.06 -19.12
N VAL A 101 -32.28 26.56 -20.17
CA VAL A 101 -32.40 25.84 -21.45
C VAL A 101 -31.02 25.63 -22.10
N ILE A 102 -30.16 26.66 -22.09
CA ILE A 102 -28.80 26.56 -22.62
C ILE A 102 -27.97 25.59 -21.76
N PHE A 103 -28.12 25.61 -20.43
CA PHE A 103 -27.44 24.68 -19.55
C PHE A 103 -27.87 23.23 -19.79
N GLY A 104 -29.16 22.97 -19.97
CA GLY A 104 -29.67 21.65 -20.34
C GLY A 104 -29.11 21.16 -21.69
N ALA A 105 -29.02 22.04 -22.69
CA ALA A 105 -28.39 21.75 -23.98
C ALA A 105 -26.90 21.38 -23.84
N PHE A 106 -26.16 22.18 -23.06
CA PHE A 106 -24.75 21.94 -22.74
C PHE A 106 -24.57 20.60 -22.00
N TYR A 107 -25.39 20.33 -20.99
CA TYR A 107 -25.34 19.07 -20.23
C TYR A 107 -25.51 17.87 -21.16
N MET A 108 -26.51 17.91 -22.04
CA MET A 108 -26.74 16.84 -23.02
C MET A 108 -25.58 16.70 -24.01
N LEU A 109 -25.00 17.81 -24.49
CA LEU A 109 -23.80 17.80 -25.33
C LEU A 109 -22.67 17.02 -24.65
N ILE A 110 -22.32 17.39 -23.42
CA ILE A 110 -21.21 16.74 -22.71
C ILE A 110 -21.51 15.27 -22.45
N ARG A 111 -22.72 14.91 -21.98
CA ARG A 111 -23.10 13.51 -21.71
C ARG A 111 -23.03 12.64 -22.98
N VAL A 112 -23.57 13.12 -24.09
CA VAL A 112 -23.52 12.40 -25.37
C VAL A 112 -22.08 12.24 -25.87
N SER A 113 -21.24 13.25 -25.67
CA SER A 113 -19.81 13.19 -26.01
C SER A 113 -19.05 12.23 -25.09
N LEU A 114 -19.38 12.16 -23.80
CA LEU A 114 -18.85 11.19 -22.86
C LEU A 114 -19.24 9.75 -23.29
N ASP A 115 -20.50 9.47 -23.59
CA ASP A 115 -20.90 8.14 -24.07
C ASP A 115 -20.33 7.77 -25.46
N GLY A 116 -19.81 8.75 -26.19
CA GLY A 116 -19.16 8.57 -27.49
C GLY A 116 -17.67 8.23 -27.41
N THR A 117 -17.04 8.24 -28.58
CA THR A 117 -15.58 8.07 -28.75
C THR A 117 -14.82 9.40 -28.68
N ALA A 118 -15.38 10.43 -28.04
CA ALA A 118 -14.73 11.73 -27.95
C ALA A 118 -13.49 11.62 -27.04
N ASP A 119 -12.37 12.16 -27.51
CA ASP A 119 -11.15 12.21 -26.71
C ASP A 119 -11.23 13.30 -25.62
N PHE A 120 -10.33 13.19 -24.64
CA PHE A 120 -10.24 14.16 -23.55
C PHE A 120 -10.09 15.61 -24.04
N PHE A 121 -9.34 15.84 -25.12
CA PHE A 121 -9.07 17.20 -25.60
C PHE A 121 -10.31 17.87 -26.18
N THR A 122 -11.12 17.11 -26.92
CA THR A 122 -12.40 17.55 -27.47
C THR A 122 -13.37 17.86 -26.34
N LEU A 123 -13.53 16.95 -25.39
CA LEU A 123 -14.40 17.13 -24.23
C LEU A 123 -14.00 18.35 -23.38
N ARG A 124 -12.70 18.54 -23.16
CA ARG A 124 -12.18 19.71 -22.43
C ARG A 124 -12.46 21.00 -23.18
N GLN A 125 -12.34 21.01 -24.51
CA GLN A 125 -12.63 22.19 -25.32
C GLN A 125 -14.10 22.58 -25.20
N ASP A 126 -15.01 21.61 -25.33
CA ASP A 126 -16.45 21.83 -25.18
C ASP A 126 -16.78 22.38 -23.77
N LEU A 127 -16.09 21.86 -22.74
CA LEU A 127 -16.28 22.32 -21.35
C LEU A 127 -15.77 23.75 -21.10
N THR A 128 -14.63 24.14 -21.69
CA THR A 128 -14.05 25.49 -21.56
C THR A 128 -14.90 26.55 -22.26
N GLU A 129 -15.58 26.21 -23.35
CA GLU A 129 -16.47 27.14 -24.07
C GLU A 129 -17.56 27.70 -23.13
N PHE A 130 -18.09 26.87 -22.24
CA PHE A 130 -19.17 27.24 -21.32
C PHE A 130 -18.71 27.54 -19.89
N GLU A 131 -17.41 27.52 -19.61
CA GLU A 131 -16.85 27.72 -18.27
C GLU A 131 -17.24 29.08 -17.67
N ARG A 132 -17.19 30.14 -18.49
CA ARG A 132 -17.57 31.48 -18.03
C ARG A 132 -19.05 31.61 -17.68
N GLU A 133 -19.89 30.76 -18.25
CA GLU A 133 -21.35 30.84 -18.13
C GLU A 133 -21.90 29.94 -17.03
N PHE A 134 -21.28 28.78 -16.78
CA PHE A 134 -21.84 27.74 -15.90
C PHE A 134 -20.92 27.25 -14.79
N SER A 135 -19.71 27.81 -14.62
CA SER A 135 -18.77 27.37 -13.57
C SER A 135 -19.30 27.52 -12.14
N ASP A 136 -20.31 28.35 -11.91
CA ASP A 136 -21.02 28.51 -10.64
C ASP A 136 -21.96 27.32 -10.33
N ARG A 137 -22.25 26.44 -11.30
CA ARG A 137 -23.21 25.36 -11.12
C ARG A 137 -22.54 24.08 -10.61
N PRO A 138 -23.09 23.41 -9.58
CA PRO A 138 -22.59 22.12 -9.10
C PRO A 138 -22.51 21.05 -10.20
N ILE A 139 -23.54 20.95 -11.04
CA ILE A 139 -23.56 20.00 -12.16
C ILE A 139 -22.46 20.28 -13.20
N TYR A 140 -22.06 21.55 -13.40
CA TYR A 140 -20.92 21.85 -14.25
C TYR A 140 -19.62 21.29 -13.64
N GLN A 141 -19.41 21.45 -12.34
CA GLN A 141 -18.22 20.92 -11.66
C GLN A 141 -18.20 19.38 -11.67
N TYR A 142 -19.36 18.73 -11.54
CA TYR A 142 -19.50 17.29 -11.73
C TYR A 142 -19.10 16.85 -13.15
N LEU A 143 -19.65 17.49 -14.20
CA LEU A 143 -19.27 17.21 -15.59
C LEU A 143 -17.78 17.48 -15.85
N ARG A 144 -17.23 18.53 -15.24
CA ARG A 144 -15.80 18.82 -15.29
C ARG A 144 -15.00 17.67 -14.67
N SER A 145 -15.41 17.15 -13.53
CA SER A 145 -14.77 15.98 -12.93
C SER A 145 -14.76 14.80 -13.88
N GLU A 146 -15.93 14.38 -14.38
CA GLU A 146 -16.09 13.28 -15.35
C GLU A 146 -15.19 13.42 -16.58
N VAL A 147 -15.14 14.62 -17.17
CA VAL A 147 -14.27 14.89 -18.32
C VAL A 147 -12.79 14.75 -17.95
N TYR A 148 -12.38 15.28 -16.79
CA TYR A 148 -10.98 15.24 -16.36
C TYR A 148 -10.52 13.86 -15.89
N LEU A 149 -11.42 12.97 -15.44
CA LEU A 149 -11.11 11.57 -15.17
C LEU A 149 -10.74 10.77 -16.42
N ARG A 150 -11.17 11.22 -17.62
CA ARG A 150 -10.67 10.66 -18.90
C ARG A 150 -9.26 11.11 -19.26
N GLY A 151 -8.72 12.03 -18.49
CA GLY A 151 -7.32 12.41 -18.56
C GLY A 151 -6.41 11.26 -18.15
N PHE A 152 -5.12 11.41 -18.43
CA PHE A 152 -4.09 10.41 -18.07
C PHE A 152 -2.92 11.03 -17.31
N LYS A 153 -3.04 12.30 -16.91
CA LYS A 153 -2.00 13.03 -16.16
C LYS A 153 -2.46 13.24 -14.72
N THR A 154 -1.50 13.25 -13.79
CA THR A 154 -1.73 13.58 -12.38
C THR A 154 -2.56 14.85 -12.19
N ASP A 155 -2.23 15.93 -12.91
CA ASP A 155 -2.96 17.20 -12.82
C ASP A 155 -4.42 17.10 -13.30
N HIS A 156 -4.73 16.13 -14.18
CA HIS A 156 -6.10 15.92 -14.60
C HIS A 156 -6.93 15.29 -13.47
N TYR A 157 -6.41 14.27 -12.78
CA TYR A 157 -7.04 13.70 -11.59
C TYR A 157 -7.20 14.75 -10.47
N ARG A 158 -6.16 15.57 -10.22
CA ARG A 158 -6.23 16.68 -9.28
C ARG A 158 -7.37 17.64 -9.62
N THR A 159 -7.49 18.01 -10.89
CA THR A 159 -8.56 18.89 -11.37
C THR A 159 -9.93 18.23 -11.20
N ALA A 160 -10.05 16.94 -11.51
CA ALA A 160 -11.31 16.23 -11.38
C ALA A 160 -11.79 16.19 -9.91
N ILE A 161 -10.93 15.69 -9.03
CA ILE A 161 -11.22 15.55 -7.60
C ILE A 161 -11.44 16.93 -6.97
N SER A 162 -10.64 17.94 -7.31
CA SER A 162 -10.85 19.30 -6.79
C SER A 162 -12.15 19.94 -7.26
N SER A 163 -12.62 19.62 -8.47
CA SER A 163 -13.88 20.17 -8.99
C SER A 163 -15.06 19.64 -8.18
N ILE A 164 -15.09 18.33 -7.92
CA ILE A 164 -16.17 17.71 -7.16
C ILE A 164 -16.07 18.02 -5.65
N ASP A 165 -14.87 18.05 -5.09
CA ASP A 165 -14.65 18.40 -3.69
C ASP A 165 -15.13 19.82 -3.36
N SER A 166 -14.98 20.76 -4.31
CA SER A 166 -15.43 22.14 -4.13
C SER A 166 -16.95 22.33 -3.97
N ILE A 167 -17.75 21.31 -4.32
CA ILE A 167 -19.22 21.35 -4.26
C ILE A 167 -19.81 20.38 -3.25
N ILE A 168 -18.99 19.54 -2.60
CA ILE A 168 -19.44 18.66 -1.53
C ILE A 168 -19.37 19.45 -0.22
N ASP A 169 -20.54 19.73 0.35
CA ASP A 169 -20.69 20.33 1.67
C ASP A 169 -21.66 19.50 2.54
N ASP A 170 -21.92 19.96 3.76
CA ASP A 170 -22.81 19.30 4.71
C ASP A 170 -24.28 19.21 4.23
N SER A 171 -24.66 19.97 3.21
CA SER A 171 -26.01 20.00 2.63
C SER A 171 -26.14 19.17 1.35
N CYS A 172 -25.04 18.61 0.85
CA CYS A 172 -25.03 17.81 -0.37
C CYS A 172 -25.84 16.51 -0.19
N THR A 173 -26.89 16.34 -0.99
CA THR A 173 -27.74 15.13 -0.97
C THR A 173 -27.58 14.27 -2.21
N ASN A 174 -26.80 14.70 -3.21
CA ASN A 174 -26.65 13.95 -4.45
C ASN A 174 -25.59 12.84 -4.30
N PRO A 175 -25.97 11.55 -4.29
CA PRO A 175 -25.02 10.46 -4.12
C PRO A 175 -23.96 10.37 -5.22
N ARG A 176 -24.26 10.87 -6.43
CA ARG A 176 -23.32 10.85 -7.56
C ARG A 176 -22.08 11.70 -7.30
N PHE A 177 -22.19 12.77 -6.52
CA PHE A 177 -21.04 13.63 -6.22
C PHE A 177 -20.06 12.90 -5.30
N TYR A 178 -20.56 12.25 -4.26
CA TYR A 178 -19.74 11.41 -3.38
C TYR A 178 -19.11 10.24 -4.14
N SER A 179 -19.87 9.58 -5.01
CA SER A 179 -19.36 8.46 -5.81
C SER A 179 -18.29 8.89 -6.81
N ASN A 180 -18.49 10.02 -7.51
CA ASN A 180 -17.50 10.55 -8.46
C ASN A 180 -16.20 10.99 -7.77
N PHE A 181 -16.29 11.58 -6.57
CA PHE A 181 -15.09 11.83 -5.77
C PHE A 181 -14.34 10.52 -5.48
N ALA A 182 -15.06 9.49 -5.00
CA ALA A 182 -14.45 8.21 -4.68
C ALA A 182 -13.82 7.55 -5.92
N GLN A 183 -14.51 7.54 -7.06
CA GLN A 183 -13.97 7.06 -8.33
C GLN A 183 -12.69 7.81 -8.71
N GLY A 184 -12.69 9.14 -8.60
CA GLY A 184 -11.50 9.92 -8.94
C GLY A 184 -10.29 9.56 -8.09
N VAL A 185 -10.49 9.32 -6.79
CA VAL A 185 -9.43 8.83 -5.90
C VAL A 185 -8.98 7.42 -6.29
N ALA A 186 -9.91 6.52 -6.60
CA ALA A 186 -9.60 5.16 -7.04
C ALA A 186 -8.76 5.17 -8.33
N ASP A 187 -9.24 5.86 -9.37
CA ASP A 187 -8.56 6.02 -10.66
C ASP A 187 -7.17 6.61 -10.50
N PHE A 188 -7.04 7.63 -9.65
CA PHE A 188 -5.76 8.24 -9.36
C PHE A 188 -4.76 7.20 -8.82
N TYR A 189 -5.14 6.40 -7.82
CA TYR A 189 -4.22 5.42 -7.23
C TYR A 189 -3.96 4.21 -8.14
N TYR A 190 -4.97 3.75 -8.89
CA TYR A 190 -4.78 2.68 -9.88
C TYR A 190 -3.91 3.12 -11.06
N SER A 191 -3.85 4.42 -11.37
CA SER A 191 -2.94 4.95 -12.40
C SER A 191 -1.45 4.76 -12.05
N GLY A 192 -1.13 4.40 -10.81
CA GLY A 192 0.24 4.23 -10.33
C GLY A 192 1.00 5.55 -10.25
N PRO A 193 0.48 6.56 -9.52
CA PRO A 193 1.05 7.90 -9.54
C PRO A 193 2.39 7.93 -8.81
N THR A 194 3.38 8.62 -9.38
CA THR A 194 4.68 8.85 -8.73
C THR A 194 4.66 10.03 -7.76
N GLU A 195 3.63 10.86 -7.84
CA GLU A 195 3.43 12.04 -7.00
C GLU A 195 2.22 11.82 -6.08
N SER A 196 2.17 12.54 -4.96
CA SER A 196 0.97 12.57 -4.12
C SER A 196 -0.17 13.31 -4.83
N LEU A 197 -1.40 12.98 -4.44
CA LEU A 197 -2.59 13.63 -4.98
C LEU A 197 -2.53 15.14 -4.75
N ASN A 198 -2.13 15.57 -3.54
CA ASN A 198 -1.88 16.96 -3.17
C ASN A 198 -2.91 17.96 -3.74
N ILE A 199 -4.11 17.93 -3.15
CA ILE A 199 -5.11 18.98 -3.31
C ILE A 199 -5.32 19.65 -1.95
N ASN A 200 -5.46 20.98 -1.92
CA ASN A 200 -5.39 21.79 -0.69
C ASN A 200 -6.38 21.38 0.41
N THR A 201 -7.49 20.75 0.03
CA THR A 201 -8.59 20.33 0.91
C THR A 201 -8.42 18.91 1.45
N LEU A 202 -7.50 18.12 0.88
CA LEU A 202 -7.25 16.75 1.31
C LEU A 202 -5.93 16.60 2.05
N PRO A 203 -5.84 15.59 2.92
CA PRO A 203 -4.59 15.23 3.58
C PRO A 203 -3.53 14.77 2.57
N GLU A 204 -2.26 14.87 2.95
CA GLU A 204 -1.14 14.42 2.13
C GLU A 204 -0.95 12.89 2.16
N GLU A 205 -1.30 12.26 3.28
CA GLU A 205 -1.10 10.82 3.48
C GLU A 205 -2.14 9.98 2.72
N ARG A 206 -1.66 8.97 1.98
CA ARG A 206 -2.51 8.05 1.20
C ARG A 206 -3.60 7.39 2.05
N SER A 207 -3.25 6.93 3.25
CA SER A 207 -4.19 6.29 4.19
C SER A 207 -5.35 7.21 4.57
N GLU A 208 -5.07 8.48 4.80
CA GLU A 208 -6.07 9.47 5.18
C GLU A 208 -6.97 9.85 3.98
N VAL A 209 -6.38 10.02 2.78
CA VAL A 209 -7.15 10.24 1.54
C VAL A 209 -8.11 9.08 1.27
N LEU A 210 -7.63 7.84 1.40
CA LEU A 210 -8.48 6.65 1.25
C LEU A 210 -9.57 6.57 2.32
N SER A 211 -9.31 7.04 3.54
CA SER A 211 -10.34 7.12 4.58
C SER A 211 -11.47 8.08 4.19
N VAL A 212 -11.14 9.24 3.59
CA VAL A 212 -12.15 10.19 3.09
C VAL A 212 -12.94 9.56 1.94
N ALA A 213 -12.27 8.94 0.98
CA ALA A 213 -12.94 8.26 -0.14
C ALA A 213 -13.84 7.09 0.32
N LYS A 214 -13.46 6.38 1.39
CA LYS A 214 -14.28 5.34 2.03
C LYS A 214 -15.56 5.93 2.63
N GLU A 215 -15.47 7.08 3.28
CA GLU A 215 -16.64 7.77 3.82
C GLU A 215 -17.59 8.21 2.70
N TYR A 216 -17.07 8.80 1.63
CA TYR A 216 -17.90 9.28 0.52
C TYR A 216 -18.53 8.13 -0.26
N SER A 217 -17.79 7.06 -0.56
CA SER A 217 -18.38 5.86 -1.17
C SER A 217 -19.43 5.21 -0.26
N GLN A 218 -19.26 5.21 1.07
CA GLN A 218 -20.32 4.81 2.01
C GLN A 218 -21.56 5.70 1.89
N LYS A 219 -21.38 7.03 1.85
CA LYS A 219 -22.50 7.97 1.71
C LYS A 219 -23.29 7.74 0.43
N ALA A 220 -22.60 7.53 -0.70
CA ALA A 220 -23.23 7.22 -1.98
C ALA A 220 -24.14 5.98 -1.89
N VAL A 221 -23.61 4.86 -1.38
CA VAL A 221 -24.36 3.61 -1.17
C VAL A 221 -25.51 3.78 -0.16
N THR A 222 -25.32 4.61 0.88
CA THR A 222 -26.37 4.83 1.89
C THR A 222 -27.54 5.64 1.33
N LEU A 223 -27.25 6.62 0.48
CA LEU A 223 -28.25 7.48 -0.16
C LEU A 223 -28.99 6.76 -1.31
N SER A 224 -28.30 5.87 -2.03
CA SER A 224 -28.86 5.06 -3.12
C SER A 224 -28.35 3.61 -3.04
N PRO A 225 -28.95 2.76 -2.20
CA PRO A 225 -28.48 1.39 -1.93
C PRO A 225 -28.75 0.38 -3.06
N ASP A 226 -29.51 0.77 -4.08
CA ASP A 226 -29.85 -0.08 -5.22
C ASP A 226 -29.07 0.30 -6.48
N ASP A 227 -28.13 1.25 -6.40
CA ASP A 227 -27.26 1.63 -7.52
C ASP A 227 -26.01 0.73 -7.51
N SER A 228 -25.89 -0.15 -8.52
CA SER A 228 -24.81 -1.12 -8.64
C SER A 228 -23.43 -0.45 -8.80
N GLU A 229 -23.38 0.72 -9.44
CA GLU A 229 -22.13 1.46 -9.67
C GLU A 229 -21.51 1.89 -8.35
N PHE A 230 -22.33 2.36 -7.39
CA PHE A 230 -21.84 2.84 -6.10
C PHE A 230 -21.23 1.70 -5.27
N HIS A 231 -21.80 0.50 -5.36
CA HIS A 231 -21.23 -0.69 -4.75
C HIS A 231 -19.90 -1.10 -5.39
N ALA A 232 -19.79 -1.03 -6.71
CA ALA A 232 -18.54 -1.34 -7.42
C ALA A 232 -17.42 -0.36 -7.06
N ILE A 233 -17.70 0.94 -7.02
CA ILE A 233 -16.74 2.00 -6.66
C ILE A 233 -16.29 1.85 -5.21
N ARG A 234 -17.22 1.55 -4.30
CA ARG A 234 -16.89 1.28 -2.91
C ARG A 234 -15.98 0.05 -2.78
N SER A 235 -16.19 -0.99 -3.58
CA SER A 235 -15.28 -2.14 -3.63
C SER A 235 -13.86 -1.75 -4.03
N GLU A 236 -13.69 -0.87 -5.01
CA GLU A 236 -12.36 -0.37 -5.42
C GLU A 236 -11.63 0.35 -4.29
N ILE A 237 -12.34 1.23 -3.57
CA ILE A 237 -11.77 1.93 -2.42
C ILE A 237 -11.35 0.95 -1.32
N LEU A 238 -12.18 -0.05 -1.04
CA LEU A 238 -11.86 -1.08 -0.04
C LEU A 238 -10.67 -1.95 -0.46
N GLU A 239 -10.55 -2.28 -1.75
CA GLU A 239 -9.37 -2.97 -2.30
C GLU A 239 -8.09 -2.14 -2.09
N LEU A 240 -8.12 -0.84 -2.39
CA LEU A 240 -6.98 0.06 -2.18
C LEU A 240 -6.56 0.21 -0.71
N MET A 241 -7.47 -0.10 0.21
CA MET A 241 -7.24 -0.15 1.66
C MET A 241 -6.90 -1.56 2.18
N ASP A 242 -6.68 -2.52 1.29
CA ASP A 242 -6.40 -3.93 1.60
C ASP A 242 -7.53 -4.65 2.37
N ASP A 243 -8.74 -4.09 2.39
CA ASP A 243 -9.95 -4.70 2.97
C ASP A 243 -10.65 -5.60 1.93
N PHE A 244 -9.92 -6.62 1.49
CA PHE A 244 -10.35 -7.49 0.38
C PHE A 244 -11.65 -8.25 0.65
N GLU A 245 -11.93 -8.59 1.91
CA GLU A 245 -13.15 -9.32 2.27
C GLU A 245 -14.39 -8.42 2.12
N THR A 246 -14.32 -7.18 2.58
CA THR A 246 -15.44 -6.24 2.45
C THR A 246 -15.58 -5.78 1.01
N ALA A 247 -14.47 -5.54 0.30
CA ALA A 247 -14.48 -5.25 -1.13
C ALA A 247 -15.23 -6.33 -1.92
N GLU A 248 -14.94 -7.62 -1.65
CA GLU A 248 -15.57 -8.73 -2.35
C GLU A 248 -17.10 -8.76 -2.11
N LYS A 249 -17.56 -8.40 -0.92
CA LYS A 249 -19.01 -8.30 -0.63
C LYS A 249 -19.67 -7.19 -1.44
N GLU A 250 -19.03 -6.03 -1.53
CA GLU A 250 -19.56 -4.88 -2.27
C GLU A 250 -19.62 -5.16 -3.78
N ILE A 251 -18.57 -5.73 -4.39
CA ILE A 251 -18.63 -6.05 -5.82
C ILE A 251 -19.61 -7.18 -6.16
N ASN A 252 -19.80 -8.15 -5.25
CA ASN A 252 -20.88 -9.12 -5.41
C ASN A 252 -22.25 -8.45 -5.31
N ARG A 253 -22.42 -7.47 -4.43
CA ARG A 253 -23.66 -6.69 -4.35
C ARG A 253 -23.94 -5.90 -5.63
N ALA A 254 -22.90 -5.31 -6.25
CA ALA A 254 -23.02 -4.67 -7.56
C ALA A 254 -23.50 -5.65 -8.65
N LEU A 255 -22.96 -6.89 -8.64
CA LEU A 255 -23.38 -7.96 -9.55
C LEU A 255 -24.81 -8.47 -9.28
N GLU A 256 -25.26 -8.49 -8.02
CA GLU A 256 -26.63 -8.86 -7.66
C GLU A 256 -27.65 -7.79 -8.07
N LEU A 257 -27.27 -6.52 -8.02
CA LEU A 257 -28.11 -5.37 -8.35
C LEU A 257 -28.20 -5.11 -9.86
N HIS A 258 -27.47 -5.86 -10.68
CA HIS A 258 -27.46 -5.66 -12.12
C HIS A 258 -28.87 -5.80 -12.73
N PRO A 259 -29.35 -4.83 -13.53
CA PRO A 259 -30.66 -4.94 -14.16
C PRO A 259 -30.71 -6.13 -15.13
N GLU A 260 -31.62 -7.08 -14.91
CA GLU A 260 -31.80 -8.24 -15.80
C GLU A 260 -32.39 -7.85 -17.18
N GLU A 261 -32.87 -6.62 -17.39
CA GLU A 261 -33.78 -6.27 -18.51
C GLU A 261 -33.26 -5.28 -19.58
N GLU A 262 -32.04 -4.73 -19.51
CA GLU A 262 -31.52 -3.86 -20.59
C GLU A 262 -30.34 -4.47 -21.36
N ASP A 263 -30.57 -4.82 -22.63
CA ASP A 263 -29.56 -5.31 -23.61
C ASP A 263 -28.32 -4.39 -23.77
N SER A 264 -28.34 -3.19 -23.16
CA SER A 264 -27.27 -2.19 -23.08
C SER A 264 -26.22 -2.48 -21.98
N ASP A 265 -26.55 -3.31 -20.98
CA ASP A 265 -25.83 -3.42 -19.70
C ASP A 265 -24.85 -4.62 -19.61
N ALA A 266 -24.66 -5.36 -20.70
CA ALA A 266 -23.70 -6.47 -20.73
C ALA A 266 -22.23 -6.02 -20.47
N GLY A 267 -21.93 -4.74 -20.72
CA GLY A 267 -20.60 -4.15 -20.50
C GLY A 267 -20.25 -3.98 -19.02
N ASP A 268 -21.20 -3.52 -18.22
CA ASP A 268 -20.95 -3.21 -16.81
C ASP A 268 -20.88 -4.48 -15.96
N ALA A 269 -21.73 -5.47 -16.24
CA ALA A 269 -21.65 -6.77 -15.59
C ALA A 269 -20.30 -7.45 -15.88
N TYR A 270 -19.84 -7.37 -17.13
CA TYR A 270 -18.52 -7.86 -17.51
C TYR A 270 -17.39 -7.13 -16.76
N ASN A 271 -17.49 -5.81 -16.62
CA ASN A 271 -16.51 -5.01 -15.87
C ASN A 271 -16.48 -5.41 -14.39
N TYR A 272 -17.64 -5.60 -13.75
CA TYR A 272 -17.71 -6.05 -12.36
C TYR A 272 -17.19 -7.47 -12.17
N TYR A 273 -17.48 -8.39 -13.10
CA TYR A 273 -16.87 -9.73 -13.08
C TYR A 273 -15.35 -9.68 -13.21
N LYS A 274 -14.84 -8.80 -14.08
CA LYS A 274 -13.39 -8.59 -14.23
C LYS A 274 -12.79 -8.02 -12.94
N GLN A 275 -13.43 -7.04 -12.33
CA GLN A 275 -13.03 -6.45 -11.05
C GLN A 275 -13.00 -7.51 -9.94
N LEU A 276 -14.08 -8.30 -9.78
CA LEU A 276 -14.15 -9.39 -8.79
C LEU A 276 -13.03 -10.42 -8.98
N ASN A 277 -12.73 -10.80 -10.23
CA ASN A 277 -11.66 -11.75 -10.51
C ASN A 277 -10.27 -11.16 -10.17
N SER A 278 -10.04 -9.89 -10.53
CA SER A 278 -8.82 -9.16 -10.18
C SER A 278 -8.65 -9.11 -8.66
N LEU A 279 -9.70 -8.71 -7.94
CA LEU A 279 -9.71 -8.63 -6.48
C LEU A 279 -9.37 -9.96 -5.81
N ARG A 280 -9.97 -11.06 -6.29
CA ARG A 280 -9.68 -12.41 -5.79
C ARG A 280 -8.24 -12.84 -6.04
N GLU A 281 -7.66 -12.43 -7.16
CA GLU A 281 -6.25 -12.67 -7.45
C GLU A 281 -5.35 -11.87 -6.51
N THR A 282 -5.60 -10.56 -6.35
CA THR A 282 -4.88 -9.68 -5.43
C THR A 282 -4.90 -10.25 -4.02
N ARG A 283 -6.07 -10.63 -3.50
CA ARG A 283 -6.24 -11.25 -2.19
C ARG A 283 -5.41 -12.53 -2.03
N ARG A 284 -5.46 -13.44 -3.00
CA ARG A 284 -4.68 -14.69 -2.94
C ARG A 284 -3.18 -14.42 -2.92
N ASN A 285 -2.73 -13.40 -3.64
CA ASN A 285 -1.33 -13.00 -3.67
C ASN A 285 -0.90 -12.39 -2.32
N ALA A 286 -1.74 -11.55 -1.71
CA ALA A 286 -1.51 -11.05 -0.35
C ALA A 286 -1.43 -12.20 0.68
N GLU A 287 -2.38 -13.13 0.67
CA GLU A 287 -2.38 -14.31 1.57
C GLU A 287 -1.15 -15.23 1.37
N ARG A 288 -0.58 -15.28 0.16
CA ARG A 288 0.68 -15.99 -0.11
C ARG A 288 1.88 -15.24 0.46
N ALA A 289 1.92 -13.92 0.29
CA ALA A 289 2.98 -13.08 0.82
C ALA A 289 3.02 -13.13 2.36
N ASP A 290 1.86 -13.08 3.02
CA ASP A 290 1.77 -13.17 4.48
C ASP A 290 2.28 -14.52 5.00
N ARG A 291 1.94 -15.62 4.35
CA ARG A 291 2.47 -16.95 4.70
C ARG A 291 3.98 -17.05 4.51
N ALA A 292 4.49 -16.55 3.38
CA ALA A 292 5.92 -16.54 3.12
C ALA A 292 6.69 -15.68 4.14
N LEU A 293 6.10 -14.56 4.56
CA LEU A 293 6.67 -13.71 5.60
C LEU A 293 6.73 -14.43 6.95
N GLU A 294 5.69 -15.17 7.31
CA GLU A 294 5.65 -15.91 8.57
C GLU A 294 6.63 -17.09 8.58
N GLU A 295 6.75 -17.81 7.47
CA GLU A 295 7.77 -18.84 7.27
C GLU A 295 9.18 -18.25 7.40
N ALA A 296 9.45 -17.11 6.73
CA ALA A 296 10.75 -16.43 6.81
C ALA A 296 11.09 -15.96 8.22
N LYS A 297 10.10 -15.49 9.01
CA LYS A 297 10.31 -15.14 10.42
C LYS A 297 10.67 -16.36 11.26
N SER A 298 9.97 -17.48 11.07
CA SER A 298 10.26 -18.73 11.77
C SER A 298 11.67 -19.22 11.47
N GLU A 299 12.07 -19.24 10.19
CA GLU A 299 13.44 -19.62 9.79
C GLU A 299 14.50 -18.68 10.37
N LEU A 300 14.21 -17.38 10.47
CA LEU A 300 15.10 -16.40 11.07
C LEU A 300 15.27 -16.65 12.59
N GLU A 301 14.21 -17.06 13.29
CA GLU A 301 14.26 -17.39 14.71
C GLU A 301 15.07 -18.69 14.96
N ASP A 302 14.87 -19.71 14.12
CA ASP A 302 15.67 -20.95 14.14
C ASP A 302 17.15 -20.68 13.84
N PHE A 303 17.43 -19.83 12.85
CA PHE A 303 18.80 -19.41 12.55
C PHE A 303 19.43 -18.67 13.72
N LYS A 304 18.70 -17.74 14.36
CA LYS A 304 19.19 -17.00 15.51
C LYS A 304 19.55 -17.93 16.67
N SER A 305 18.68 -18.88 17.01
CA SER A 305 18.97 -19.85 18.08
C SER A 305 20.21 -20.70 17.76
N SER A 306 20.36 -21.14 16.50
CA SER A 306 21.54 -21.87 16.04
C SER A 306 22.82 -21.04 16.14
N THR A 307 22.76 -19.73 15.85
CA THR A 307 23.92 -18.83 16.01
C THR A 307 24.31 -18.61 17.47
N GLU A 308 23.32 -18.50 18.37
CA GLU A 308 23.57 -18.39 19.82
C GLU A 308 24.20 -19.69 20.37
N GLU A 309 23.74 -20.86 19.91
CA GLU A 309 24.33 -22.16 20.27
C GLU A 309 25.79 -22.27 19.78
N LEU A 310 26.06 -21.90 18.53
CA LEU A 310 27.40 -21.91 17.96
C LEU A 310 28.36 -20.94 18.70
N GLU A 311 27.88 -19.75 19.07
CA GLU A 311 28.65 -18.78 19.84
C GLU A 311 29.06 -19.35 21.21
N ASN A 312 28.11 -20.01 21.90
CA ASN A 312 28.37 -20.67 23.18
C ASN A 312 29.39 -21.81 23.02
N GLU A 313 29.25 -22.66 22.00
CA GLU A 313 30.20 -23.75 21.75
C GLU A 313 31.61 -23.23 21.43
N LEU A 314 31.71 -22.18 20.62
CA LEU A 314 32.98 -21.50 20.33
C LEU A 314 33.63 -20.94 21.60
N LYS A 315 32.84 -20.28 22.45
CA LYS A 315 33.32 -19.72 23.72
C LYS A 315 33.88 -20.81 24.62
N GLU A 316 33.17 -21.93 24.78
CA GLU A 316 33.67 -23.08 25.54
C GLU A 316 34.96 -23.66 24.94
N ARG A 317 35.01 -23.86 23.61
CA ARG A 317 36.22 -24.36 22.94
C ARG A 317 37.41 -23.42 23.12
N MET A 318 37.19 -22.11 23.02
CA MET A 318 38.25 -21.12 23.26
C MET A 318 38.75 -21.15 24.70
N GLU A 319 37.85 -21.28 25.69
CA GLU A 319 38.23 -21.40 27.09
C GLU A 319 39.06 -22.67 27.34
N ARG A 320 38.62 -23.82 26.81
CA ARG A 320 39.38 -25.07 26.86
C ARG A 320 40.76 -24.93 26.21
N PHE A 321 40.84 -24.35 25.02
CA PHE A 321 42.10 -24.13 24.31
C PHE A 321 43.06 -23.21 25.09
N ARG A 322 42.53 -22.11 25.66
CA ARG A 322 43.29 -21.19 26.52
C ARG A 322 43.86 -21.93 27.74
N ASN A 323 43.03 -22.72 28.43
CA ASN A 323 43.44 -23.49 29.61
C ASN A 323 44.52 -24.52 29.24
N GLN A 324 44.35 -25.23 28.13
CA GLN A 324 45.34 -26.18 27.61
C GLN A 324 46.68 -25.51 27.24
N THR A 325 46.61 -24.33 26.62
CA THR A 325 47.79 -23.53 26.26
C THR A 325 48.53 -23.04 27.52
N LEU A 326 47.81 -22.51 28.51
CA LEU A 326 48.40 -22.10 29.80
C LEU A 326 49.07 -23.27 30.52
N ARG A 327 48.44 -24.46 30.52
CA ARG A 327 49.02 -25.68 31.09
C ARG A 327 50.32 -26.09 30.38
N SER A 328 50.34 -26.00 29.05
CA SER A 328 51.51 -26.33 28.22
C SER A 328 52.66 -25.35 28.45
N ILE A 329 52.37 -24.03 28.45
CA ILE A 329 53.36 -22.99 28.73
C ILE A 329 53.96 -23.16 30.12
N GLY A 330 53.10 -23.38 31.13
CA GLY A 330 53.56 -23.68 32.48
C GLY A 330 54.49 -24.89 32.51
N PHE A 331 54.12 -25.98 31.83
CA PHE A 331 54.90 -27.22 31.74
C PHE A 331 56.30 -26.99 31.16
N PHE A 332 56.38 -26.35 29.99
CA PHE A 332 57.67 -26.07 29.38
C PHE A 332 58.51 -25.11 30.21
N ALA A 333 57.92 -24.07 30.80
CA ALA A 333 58.65 -23.15 31.67
C ALA A 333 59.24 -23.86 32.90
N GLY A 334 58.45 -24.71 33.56
CA GLY A 334 58.91 -25.50 34.70
C GLY A 334 60.00 -26.51 34.31
N LEU A 335 59.84 -27.19 33.17
CA LEU A 335 60.84 -28.12 32.65
C LEU A 335 62.17 -27.40 32.37
N ILE A 336 62.13 -26.25 31.69
CA ILE A 336 63.33 -25.43 31.41
C ILE A 336 63.98 -24.99 32.73
N ALA A 337 63.21 -24.53 33.71
CA ALA A 337 63.73 -24.11 35.01
C ALA A 337 64.47 -25.25 35.73
N VAL A 338 63.92 -26.47 35.72
CA VAL A 338 64.59 -27.66 36.28
C VAL A 338 65.88 -27.97 35.52
N VAL A 339 65.85 -27.99 34.18
CA VAL A 339 67.04 -28.26 33.36
C VAL A 339 68.15 -27.24 33.61
N VAL A 340 67.83 -25.94 33.62
CA VAL A 340 68.80 -24.85 33.83
C VAL A 340 69.39 -24.91 35.24
N THR A 341 68.55 -25.08 36.26
CA THR A 341 69.00 -25.12 37.66
C THR A 341 69.87 -26.34 37.92
N SER A 342 69.51 -27.51 37.38
CA SER A 342 70.33 -28.72 37.46
C SER A 342 71.68 -28.56 36.75
N ALA A 343 71.70 -27.96 35.56
CA ALA A 343 72.95 -27.67 34.84
C ALA A 343 73.86 -26.71 35.62
N GLN A 344 73.29 -25.64 36.18
CA GLN A 344 74.03 -24.66 36.97
C GLN A 344 74.58 -25.27 38.27
N ALA A 345 73.81 -26.13 38.94
CA ALA A 345 74.26 -26.84 40.14
C ALA A 345 75.47 -27.76 39.86
N ILE A 346 75.50 -28.42 38.70
CA ILE A 346 76.66 -29.23 38.27
C ILE A 346 77.90 -28.35 38.03
N LEU A 347 77.72 -27.18 37.41
CA LEU A 347 78.81 -26.26 37.07
C LEU A 347 79.40 -25.52 38.29
N SER A 348 78.63 -25.34 39.37
CA SER A 348 79.02 -24.54 40.55
C SER A 348 79.83 -25.31 41.61
N THR A 349 80.62 -26.33 41.24
CA THR A 349 81.50 -27.14 42.12
C THR A 349 80.82 -28.01 43.19
N LEU A 350 79.52 -28.32 43.05
CA LEU A 350 78.89 -29.35 43.86
C LEU A 350 79.43 -30.73 43.46
N SER A 351 79.64 -31.62 44.44
CA SER A 351 79.95 -33.02 44.14
C SER A 351 78.84 -33.61 43.25
N VAL A 352 79.16 -34.60 42.40
CA VAL A 352 78.16 -35.26 41.54
C VAL A 352 76.96 -35.78 42.36
N ALA A 353 77.21 -36.17 43.61
CA ALA A 353 76.20 -36.57 44.56
C ALA A 353 75.24 -35.41 44.92
N ASP A 354 75.75 -34.22 45.23
CA ASP A 354 74.91 -33.07 45.59
C ASP A 354 74.11 -32.52 44.39
N ALA A 355 74.70 -32.54 43.19
CA ALA A 355 74.00 -32.18 41.97
C ALA A 355 72.81 -33.12 41.66
N SER A 356 72.99 -34.43 41.90
CA SER A 356 71.92 -35.41 41.73
C SER A 356 70.76 -35.20 42.73
N ARG A 357 71.06 -34.77 43.96
CA ARG A 357 70.06 -34.44 44.99
C ARG A 357 69.21 -33.26 44.57
N VAL A 358 69.85 -32.16 44.16
CA VAL A 358 69.15 -30.95 43.72
C VAL A 358 68.26 -31.26 42.52
N SER A 359 68.76 -32.05 41.55
CA SER A 359 67.96 -32.47 40.39
C SER A 359 66.75 -33.33 40.77
N LEU A 360 66.89 -34.27 41.70
CA LEU A 360 65.78 -35.11 42.20
C LEU A 360 64.72 -34.29 42.94
N VAL A 361 65.15 -33.36 43.81
CA VAL A 361 64.24 -32.48 44.55
C VAL A 361 63.51 -31.53 43.61
N LEU A 362 64.20 -30.95 42.62
CA LEU A 362 63.59 -30.06 41.63
C LEU A 362 62.62 -30.81 40.71
N THR A 363 62.98 -32.02 40.26
CA THR A 363 62.10 -32.84 39.43
C THR A 363 60.86 -33.30 40.22
N GLY A 364 61.03 -33.72 41.48
CA GLY A 364 59.91 -34.05 42.35
C GLY A 364 59.02 -32.85 42.66
N GLY A 365 59.61 -31.68 42.92
CA GLY A 365 58.88 -30.42 43.11
C GLY A 365 58.11 -29.99 41.86
N LEU A 366 58.70 -30.15 40.68
CA LEU A 366 58.05 -29.93 39.39
C LEU A 366 56.83 -30.85 39.22
N VAL A 367 56.99 -32.16 39.48
CA VAL A 367 55.89 -33.14 39.38
C VAL A 367 54.74 -32.81 40.34
N VAL A 368 55.04 -32.40 41.58
CA VAL A 368 54.03 -31.98 42.55
C VAL A 368 53.32 -30.69 42.11
N ALA A 369 54.07 -29.68 41.64
CA ALA A 369 53.51 -28.44 41.14
C ALA A 369 52.60 -28.67 39.92
N PHE A 370 53.01 -29.56 39.00
CA PHE A 370 52.20 -29.95 37.83
C PHE A 370 50.96 -30.73 38.20
N SER A 371 51.03 -31.57 39.22
CA SER A 371 49.86 -32.27 39.72
C SER A 371 48.86 -31.31 40.38
N GLY A 372 49.35 -30.36 41.20
CA GLY A 372 48.51 -29.31 41.80
C GLY A 372 47.83 -28.41 40.75
N LEU A 373 48.58 -27.96 39.73
CA LEU A 373 48.02 -27.21 38.60
C LEU A 373 47.02 -28.06 37.79
N GLY A 374 47.31 -29.36 37.66
CA GLY A 374 46.45 -30.33 37.00
C GLY A 374 45.09 -30.48 37.67
N VAL A 375 45.01 -30.43 39.00
CA VAL A 375 43.75 -30.50 39.77
C VAL A 375 42.92 -29.23 39.60
N VAL A 376 43.55 -28.06 39.58
CA VAL A 376 42.86 -26.77 39.42
C VAL A 376 42.31 -26.59 38.00
N LEU A 377 42.98 -27.17 37.00
CA LEU A 377 42.62 -27.05 35.59
C LEU A 377 41.92 -28.30 35.01
N SER A 378 41.73 -29.36 35.78
CA SER A 378 41.04 -30.57 35.30
C SER A 378 39.53 -30.37 35.33
N GLU A 379 38.89 -30.42 34.17
CA GLU A 379 37.42 -30.40 34.04
C GLU A 379 36.81 -31.80 34.24
N GLU A 380 37.59 -32.88 34.06
CA GLU A 380 37.09 -34.26 34.20
C GLU A 380 37.19 -34.79 35.64
N SER A 381 36.03 -35.20 36.18
CA SER A 381 35.86 -35.67 37.56
C SER A 381 36.63 -36.94 37.93
N ASN A 382 37.20 -37.65 36.96
CA ASN A 382 37.85 -38.95 37.19
C ASN A 382 39.39 -38.89 37.14
N ASP A 383 39.96 -37.75 36.74
CA ASP A 383 41.43 -37.60 36.58
C ASP A 383 42.14 -37.26 37.90
N TRP A 384 41.40 -36.87 38.95
CA TRP A 384 41.97 -36.51 40.26
C TRP A 384 42.73 -37.67 40.92
N VAL A 385 42.31 -38.93 40.71
CA VAL A 385 43.00 -40.11 41.25
C VAL A 385 44.38 -40.27 40.61
N ARG A 386 44.47 -40.12 39.28
CA ARG A 386 45.74 -40.17 38.56
C ARG A 386 46.66 -39.04 39.01
N LEU A 387 46.12 -37.83 39.15
CA LEU A 387 46.87 -36.67 39.64
C LEU A 387 47.39 -36.90 41.07
N LEU A 388 46.58 -37.46 41.97
CA LEU A 388 47.03 -37.82 43.32
C LEU A 388 48.17 -38.83 43.32
N VAL A 389 48.09 -39.87 42.50
CA VAL A 389 49.17 -40.87 42.37
C VAL A 389 50.46 -40.20 41.89
N VAL A 390 50.37 -39.30 40.90
CA VAL A 390 51.53 -38.54 40.38
C VAL A 390 52.09 -37.58 41.43
N ALA A 391 51.24 -36.92 42.23
CA ALA A 391 51.67 -36.06 43.32
C ALA A 391 52.43 -36.87 44.40
N ILE A 392 51.92 -38.04 44.78
CA ILE A 392 52.58 -38.93 45.74
C ILE A 392 53.95 -39.38 45.21
N LEU A 393 54.05 -39.72 43.93
CA LEU A 393 55.32 -40.05 43.28
C LEU A 393 56.31 -38.86 43.35
N GLY A 394 55.83 -37.64 43.09
CA GLY A 394 56.62 -36.42 43.20
C GLY A 394 57.14 -36.17 44.63
N VAL A 395 56.29 -36.36 45.64
CA VAL A 395 56.67 -36.25 47.06
C VAL A 395 57.70 -37.33 47.43
N LEU A 396 57.54 -38.56 46.93
CA LEU A 396 58.53 -39.63 47.12
C LEU A 396 59.88 -39.28 46.50
N LEU A 397 59.91 -38.70 45.29
CA LEU A 397 61.14 -38.23 44.64
C LEU A 397 61.85 -37.16 45.48
N ILE A 398 61.10 -36.21 46.06
CA ILE A 398 61.64 -35.21 46.98
C ILE A 398 62.21 -35.89 48.23
N GLY A 399 61.47 -36.83 48.83
CA GLY A 399 61.89 -37.58 50.00
C GLY A 399 63.19 -38.36 49.77
N VAL A 400 63.32 -39.05 48.64
CA VAL A 400 64.55 -39.74 48.24
C VAL A 400 65.69 -38.75 48.07
N GLY A 401 65.46 -37.62 47.39
CA GLY A 401 66.47 -36.57 47.22
C GLY A 401 67.02 -36.04 48.55
N LEU A 402 66.15 -35.85 49.55
CA LEU A 402 66.52 -35.35 50.88
C LEU A 402 67.17 -36.41 51.80
N LEU A 403 66.83 -37.69 51.66
CA LEU A 403 67.30 -38.78 52.55
C LEU A 403 68.60 -39.45 52.11
N THR A 404 69.04 -39.26 50.86
CA THR A 404 70.32 -39.80 50.36
C THR A 404 71.59 -39.49 51.17
N PRO A 405 71.71 -38.39 51.96
CA PRO A 405 72.87 -38.21 52.85
C PRO A 405 73.05 -39.33 53.88
N GLN A 406 71.96 -39.90 54.41
CA GLN A 406 72.02 -40.87 55.51
C GLN A 406 72.41 -42.28 55.05
N LEU A 407 72.15 -42.63 53.79
CA LEU A 407 72.44 -43.96 53.24
C LEU A 407 73.90 -44.11 52.79
N VAL A 408 74.52 -43.01 52.34
CA VAL A 408 75.94 -43.00 51.91
C VAL A 408 76.89 -42.96 53.11
N ASP A 409 76.58 -42.17 54.14
CA ASP A 409 77.41 -42.14 55.36
C ASP A 409 77.25 -43.41 56.22
N GLY A 410 76.07 -44.04 56.21
CA GLY A 410 75.83 -45.30 56.92
C GLY A 410 76.58 -46.51 56.33
N THR A 411 76.80 -46.54 55.01
CA THR A 411 77.47 -47.66 54.33
C THR A 411 78.99 -47.62 54.49
N VAL A 412 79.60 -46.44 54.64
CA VAL A 412 81.04 -46.31 54.91
C VAL A 412 81.42 -46.80 56.31
N SER A 413 80.49 -46.80 57.28
CA SER A 413 80.76 -47.29 58.64
C SER A 413 80.78 -48.82 58.80
N ILE A 414 80.29 -49.58 57.81
CA ILE A 414 80.17 -51.05 57.90
C ILE A 414 81.35 -51.77 57.20
N LEU A 415 82.18 -51.04 56.45
CA LEU A 415 83.34 -51.59 55.71
C LEU A 415 84.70 -51.04 56.16
N GLY A 416 84.78 -50.43 57.36
CA GLY A 416 86.03 -49.97 57.99
C GLY A 416 86.67 -51.01 58.89
#